data_AF-A0A524G0U9-F1
#
_entry.id   AF-A0A524G0U9-F1
#
_cell.length_a   1.000
_cell.length_b   1.000
_cell.length_c   1.000
_cell.angle_alpha   90.00
_cell.angle_beta   90.00
_cell.angle_gamma   90.00
#
_symmetry.space_group_name_H-M   'P 1'
#
loop_
_entity.id
_entity.type
_entity.pdbx_description
1 polymer ?
#
loop_
_entity_poly.entity_id
_entity_poly.type
_entity_poly.pdbx_seq_one_letter_code
_entity_poly.pdbx_strand_id
1 'polypeptide(L)'
;MSDLPVLSIDFEHDSVETLLDQVLTPTDIKIIEATAQFSRRTGKAPTASEILKELAKKNCLKKTQLYERLNRLTRLGFVSVRILPRPRKYITNRNTITEGVERWIEEQMTSIADLSSELESFSRLIKQTKPGTIVSALNERLSLDMASNTG
;
A
#
# COMPACT_ATOMS: atom_id res chain seq x y z
N MET A 1 -26.65 34.60 2.59
CA MET A 1 -26.63 33.14 2.40
C MET A 1 -25.92 32.91 1.09
N SER A 2 -24.65 32.57 1.17
CA SER A 2 -23.83 32.28 0.00
C SER A 2 -23.98 30.80 -0.23
N ASP A 3 -24.71 30.41 -1.28
CA ASP A 3 -24.71 29.03 -1.77
C ASP A 3 -23.30 28.74 -2.30
N LEU A 4 -22.42 28.35 -1.40
CA LEU A 4 -21.17 27.71 -1.75
C LEU A 4 -21.54 26.44 -2.52
N PRO A 5 -20.94 26.16 -3.68
CA PRO A 5 -21.02 24.82 -4.23
C PRO A 5 -20.45 23.92 -3.14
N VAL A 6 -21.30 23.07 -2.57
CA VAL A 6 -20.87 21.97 -1.71
C VAL A 6 -19.81 21.27 -2.53
N LEU A 7 -18.55 21.45 -2.12
CA LEU A 7 -17.44 20.67 -2.60
C LEU A 7 -17.65 19.28 -2.01
N SER A 8 -18.61 18.54 -2.58
CA SER A 8 -18.62 17.09 -2.59
C SER A 8 -17.45 16.68 -3.48
N ILE A 9 -16.24 16.94 -3.00
CA ILE A 9 -15.07 16.21 -3.46
C ILE A 9 -15.32 14.83 -2.87
N ASP A 10 -15.95 13.97 -3.66
CA ASP A 10 -16.02 12.53 -3.42
C ASP A 10 -14.58 12.02 -3.35
N PHE A 11 -13.99 12.07 -2.16
CA PHE A 11 -12.86 11.25 -1.76
C PHE A 11 -13.29 9.79 -1.53
N GLU A 12 -14.43 9.38 -2.09
CA GLU A 12 -15.04 8.07 -1.82
C GLU A 12 -14.42 6.91 -2.59
N HIS A 13 -13.43 7.09 -3.47
CA HIS A 13 -12.96 5.96 -4.28
C HIS A 13 -11.49 5.55 -4.20
N ASP A 14 -10.60 6.29 -3.53
CA ASP A 14 -9.31 5.73 -3.10
C ASP A 14 -8.65 6.66 -2.08
N SER A 15 -8.83 6.34 -0.78
CA SER A 15 -8.14 7.04 0.32
C SER A 15 -6.63 6.98 0.11
N VAL A 16 -5.87 8.02 0.52
CA VAL A 16 -4.40 8.02 0.56
C VAL A 16 -3.80 6.75 1.20
N GLU A 17 -4.57 6.04 2.03
CA GLU A 17 -4.23 4.72 2.56
C GLU A 17 -4.06 3.62 1.49
N THR A 18 -4.77 3.64 0.36
CA THR A 18 -4.56 2.70 -0.75
C THR A 18 -3.25 3.00 -1.50
N LEU A 19 -2.84 4.27 -1.60
CA LEU A 19 -1.52 4.66 -2.11
C LEU A 19 -0.39 4.20 -1.17
N LEU A 20 -0.59 4.24 0.14
CA LEU A 20 0.37 3.75 1.13
C LEU A 20 0.42 2.21 1.19
N ASP A 21 -0.67 1.51 0.86
CA ASP A 21 -0.70 0.04 0.74
C ASP A 21 0.08 -0.48 -0.49
N GLN A 22 0.68 0.40 -1.29
CA GLN A 22 1.58 0.05 -2.41
C GLN A 22 3.05 -0.02 -1.99
N VAL A 23 3.40 0.42 -0.78
CA VAL A 23 4.79 0.40 -0.30
C VAL A 23 5.16 -0.97 0.23
N LEU A 24 6.26 -1.56 -0.24
CA LEU A 24 6.83 -2.78 0.35
C LEU A 24 7.25 -2.48 1.79
N THR A 25 6.60 -3.13 2.76
CA THR A 25 6.90 -2.93 4.18
C THR A 25 8.10 -3.76 4.60
N PRO A 26 8.78 -3.42 5.70
CA PRO A 26 9.83 -4.27 6.28
C PRO A 26 9.34 -5.70 6.59
N THR A 27 8.05 -5.88 6.88
CA THR A 27 7.44 -7.19 7.10
C THR A 27 7.36 -8.00 5.80
N ASP A 28 7.01 -7.35 4.69
CA ASP A 28 6.97 -7.98 3.36
C ASP A 28 8.35 -8.50 2.97
N ILE A 29 9.39 -7.69 3.18
CA ILE A 29 10.79 -8.07 2.92
C ILE A 29 11.17 -9.28 3.78
N LYS A 30 10.86 -9.27 5.08
CA LYS A 30 11.13 -10.43 5.96
C LYS A 30 10.41 -11.70 5.51
N ILE A 31 9.18 -11.60 4.98
CA ILE A 31 8.44 -12.75 4.46
C ILE A 31 9.13 -13.32 3.21
N ILE A 32 9.56 -12.46 2.29
CA ILE A 32 10.32 -12.84 1.09
C ILE A 32 11.62 -13.54 1.49
N GLU A 33 12.40 -12.93 2.40
CA GLU A 33 13.64 -13.49 2.91
C GLU A 33 13.43 -14.84 3.59
N ALA A 34 12.42 -14.97 4.47
CA ALA A 34 12.11 -16.22 5.15
C ALA A 34 11.78 -17.34 4.16
N THR A 35 11.03 -17.02 3.11
CA THR A 35 10.65 -17.99 2.06
C THR A 35 11.87 -18.45 1.25
N ALA A 36 12.75 -17.51 0.88
CA ALA A 36 13.98 -17.81 0.15
C ALA A 36 14.98 -18.60 1.01
N GLN A 37 15.19 -18.19 2.27
CA GLN A 37 16.11 -18.86 3.20
C GLN A 37 15.66 -20.29 3.53
N PHE A 38 14.36 -20.49 3.76
CA PHE A 38 13.82 -21.83 3.99
C PHE A 38 14.08 -22.74 2.78
N SER A 39 13.81 -22.24 1.58
CA SER A 39 14.00 -22.99 0.34
C SER A 39 15.48 -23.31 0.10
N ARG A 40 16.38 -22.36 0.36
CA ARG A 40 17.84 -22.56 0.26
C ARG A 40 18.35 -23.60 1.25
N ARG A 41 17.81 -23.63 2.48
CA ARG A 41 18.23 -24.58 3.52
C ARG A 41 17.67 -25.98 3.33
N THR A 42 16.43 -26.11 2.86
CA THR A 42 15.70 -27.39 2.84
C THR A 42 15.54 -28.01 1.45
N GLY A 43 15.85 -27.26 0.39
CA GLY A 43 15.55 -27.64 -0.99
C GLY A 43 14.05 -27.70 -1.32
N LYS A 44 13.17 -27.26 -0.41
CA LYS A 44 11.71 -27.35 -0.53
C LYS A 44 11.05 -25.99 -0.35
N ALA A 45 9.94 -25.78 -1.05
CA ALA A 45 9.09 -24.63 -0.83
C ALA A 45 8.39 -24.71 0.55
N PRO A 46 8.38 -23.64 1.37
CA PRO A 46 7.69 -23.63 2.65
C PRO A 46 6.18 -23.47 2.53
N THR A 47 5.47 -23.89 3.57
CA THR A 47 4.07 -23.57 3.88
C THR A 47 3.98 -22.28 4.69
N ALA A 48 2.78 -21.70 4.78
CA ALA A 48 2.52 -20.55 5.67
C ALA A 48 2.93 -20.84 7.13
N SER A 49 2.70 -22.05 7.63
CA SER A 49 3.10 -22.45 8.99
C SER A 49 4.63 -22.50 9.16
N GLU A 50 5.35 -22.95 8.13
CA GLU A 50 6.82 -22.96 8.13
C GLU A 50 7.39 -21.53 8.06
N ILE A 51 6.78 -20.65 7.26
CA ILE A 51 7.13 -19.23 7.20
C ILE A 51 6.89 -18.56 8.56
N LEU A 52 5.75 -18.80 9.22
CA LEU A 52 5.51 -18.28 10.58
C LEU A 52 6.57 -18.72 11.57
N LYS A 53 7.02 -19.98 11.51
CA LYS A 53 8.08 -20.49 12.39
C LYS A 53 9.42 -19.81 12.15
N GLU A 54 9.76 -19.50 10.90
CA GLU A 54 10.96 -18.71 10.58
C GLU A 54 10.84 -17.26 11.07
N LEU A 55 9.67 -16.65 10.92
CA LEU A 55 9.41 -15.28 11.35
C LEU A 55 9.31 -15.12 12.88
N ALA A 56 8.80 -16.12 13.60
CA ALA A 56 8.61 -16.08 15.06
C ALA A 56 9.91 -15.87 15.85
N LYS A 57 11.07 -16.20 15.26
CA LYS A 57 12.38 -15.89 15.85
C LYS A 57 12.71 -14.40 15.87
N LYS A 58 11.96 -13.57 15.11
CA LYS A 58 12.26 -12.16 14.85
C LYS A 58 11.06 -11.21 14.95
N ASN A 59 9.80 -11.69 14.93
CA ASN A 59 8.57 -10.89 15.01
C ASN A 59 7.34 -11.76 15.31
N CYS A 60 6.34 -11.23 16.02
CA CYS A 60 5.06 -11.91 16.29
C CYS A 60 4.00 -11.49 15.24
N LEU A 61 4.00 -12.14 14.06
CA LEU A 61 3.00 -11.91 13.02
C LEU A 61 1.81 -12.88 13.21
N LYS A 62 0.57 -12.38 13.20
CA LYS A 62 -0.61 -13.26 13.25
C LYS A 62 -0.75 -14.05 11.94
N LYS A 63 -1.35 -15.26 12.02
CA LYS A 63 -1.53 -16.13 10.85
C LYS A 63 -2.39 -15.50 9.75
N THR A 64 -3.44 -14.77 10.11
CA THR A 64 -4.31 -14.05 9.16
C THR A 64 -3.54 -12.97 8.40
N GLN A 65 -2.77 -12.16 9.13
CA GLN A 65 -1.89 -11.12 8.55
C GLN A 65 -0.87 -11.72 7.60
N LEU A 66 -0.30 -12.91 7.91
CA LEU A 66 0.60 -13.57 6.99
C LEU A 66 -0.09 -13.95 5.66
N TYR A 67 -1.32 -14.44 5.71
CA TYR A 67 -2.03 -14.80 4.48
C TYR A 67 -2.35 -13.58 3.61
N GLU A 68 -2.76 -12.47 4.21
CA GLU A 68 -2.99 -11.20 3.50
C GLU A 68 -1.70 -10.73 2.81
N ARG A 69 -0.58 -10.72 3.56
CA ARG A 69 0.72 -10.32 3.04
C ARG A 69 1.23 -11.26 1.94
N LEU A 70 1.08 -12.57 2.10
CA LEU A 70 1.43 -13.55 1.07
C LEU A 70 0.57 -13.41 -0.18
N ASN A 71 -0.73 -13.14 -0.05
CA ASN A 71 -1.58 -12.87 -1.21
C ASN A 71 -1.11 -11.61 -1.96
N ARG A 72 -0.81 -10.53 -1.22
CA ARG A 72 -0.26 -9.30 -1.81
C ARG A 72 1.07 -9.55 -2.54
N LEU A 73 2.01 -10.22 -1.89
CA LEU A 73 3.31 -10.59 -2.48
C LEU A 73 3.18 -11.51 -3.70
N THR A 74 2.13 -12.34 -3.76
CA THR A 74 1.82 -13.15 -4.94
C THR A 74 1.25 -12.32 -6.09
N ARG A 75 0.37 -11.36 -5.82
CA ARG A 75 -0.10 -10.41 -6.86
C ARG A 75 1.07 -9.62 -7.45
N LEU A 76 1.92 -9.10 -6.57
CA LEU A 76 3.11 -8.34 -6.94
C LEU A 76 4.16 -9.19 -7.67
N GLY A 77 4.12 -10.52 -7.62
CA GLY A 77 5.08 -11.40 -8.30
C GLY A 77 6.28 -11.83 -7.45
N PHE A 78 6.49 -11.26 -6.26
CA PHE A 78 7.59 -11.63 -5.36
C PHE A 78 7.54 -13.09 -4.87
N VAL A 79 6.34 -13.68 -4.81
CA VAL A 79 6.12 -15.04 -4.31
C VAL A 79 5.15 -15.80 -5.22
N SER A 80 5.59 -16.93 -5.79
CA SER A 80 4.69 -17.85 -6.49
C SER A 80 4.06 -18.84 -5.51
N VAL A 81 2.79 -19.22 -5.73
CA VAL A 81 2.07 -20.18 -4.89
C VAL A 81 1.71 -21.44 -5.66
N ARG A 82 2.09 -22.61 -5.11
CA ARG A 82 1.56 -23.91 -5.54
C ARG A 82 0.40 -24.29 -4.62
N ILE A 83 -0.80 -24.32 -5.18
CA ILE A 83 -2.03 -24.59 -4.44
C ILE A 83 -2.19 -26.09 -4.14
N LEU A 84 -1.66 -26.94 -5.01
CA LEU A 84 -1.68 -28.39 -4.90
C LEU A 84 -0.27 -28.97 -5.02
N PRO A 85 0.04 -30.05 -4.27
CA PRO A 85 -0.77 -30.66 -3.22
C PRO A 85 -0.89 -29.74 -1.98
N ARG A 86 -1.96 -29.91 -1.18
CA ARG A 86 -2.08 -29.21 0.10
C ARG A 86 -1.06 -29.77 1.11
N PRO A 87 -0.54 -28.94 2.04
CA PRO A 87 -0.77 -27.50 2.22
C PRO A 87 -0.08 -26.62 1.15
N ARG A 88 -0.66 -25.44 0.88
CA ARG A 88 -0.13 -24.46 -0.10
C ARG A 88 1.37 -24.22 0.14
N LYS A 89 2.14 -24.21 -0.95
CA LYS A 89 3.59 -23.99 -0.93
C LYS A 89 3.95 -22.67 -1.61
N TYR A 90 4.84 -21.91 -0.99
CA TYR A 90 5.25 -20.58 -1.42
C TYR A 90 6.68 -20.63 -1.95
N ILE A 91 6.93 -20.04 -3.10
CA ILE A 91 8.18 -20.14 -3.83
C ILE A 91 8.72 -18.73 -4.05
N THR A 92 9.96 -18.54 -3.61
CA THR A 92 10.73 -17.32 -3.87
C THR A 92 12.07 -17.73 -4.47
N ASN A 93 12.38 -17.23 -5.65
CA ASN A 93 13.65 -17.45 -6.34
C ASN A 93 14.04 -16.18 -7.12
N ARG A 94 15.18 -16.22 -7.81
CA ARG A 94 15.66 -15.04 -8.55
C ARG A 94 14.64 -14.52 -9.56
N ASN A 95 13.92 -15.40 -10.24
CA ASN A 95 12.93 -15.01 -11.25
C ASN A 95 11.74 -14.30 -10.60
N THR A 96 11.20 -14.82 -9.48
CA THR A 96 10.09 -14.17 -8.77
C THR A 96 10.52 -12.84 -8.15
N ILE A 97 11.78 -12.70 -7.73
CA ILE A 97 12.30 -11.40 -7.26
C ILE A 97 12.38 -10.41 -8.41
N THR A 98 12.91 -10.79 -9.57
CA THR A 98 12.97 -9.92 -10.75
C THR A 98 11.57 -9.48 -11.19
N GLU A 99 10.66 -10.45 -11.38
CA GLU A 99 9.25 -10.18 -11.73
C GLU A 99 8.58 -9.28 -10.67
N GLY A 100 8.84 -9.57 -9.39
CA GLY A 100 8.33 -8.79 -8.27
C GLY A 100 8.77 -7.33 -8.29
N VAL A 101 10.05 -7.10 -8.53
CA VAL A 101 10.64 -5.75 -8.61
C VAL A 101 10.10 -5.00 -9.82
N GLU A 102 10.03 -5.65 -10.99
CA GLU A 102 9.52 -5.04 -12.23
C GLU A 102 8.08 -4.57 -12.05
N ARG A 103 7.18 -5.45 -11.59
CA ARG A 103 5.77 -5.10 -11.33
C ARG A 103 5.61 -4.03 -10.26
N TRP A 104 6.39 -4.13 -9.18
CA TRP A 104 6.33 -3.12 -8.13
C TRP A 104 6.74 -1.73 -8.66
N ILE A 105 7.82 -1.65 -9.47
CA ILE A 105 8.23 -0.40 -10.10
C ILE A 105 7.16 0.12 -11.05
N GLU A 106 6.54 -0.74 -11.87
CA GLU A 106 5.43 -0.35 -12.75
C GLU A 106 4.26 0.24 -11.94
N GLU A 107 3.84 -0.41 -10.85
CA GLU A 107 2.79 0.11 -9.97
C GLU A 107 3.17 1.46 -9.33
N GLN A 108 4.43 1.62 -8.90
CA GLN A 108 4.90 2.91 -8.36
C GLN A 108 4.88 4.00 -9.44
N MET A 109 5.27 3.69 -10.67
CA MET A 109 5.27 4.65 -11.77
C MET A 109 3.85 5.10 -12.15
N THR A 110 2.89 4.17 -12.20
CA THR A 110 1.47 4.50 -12.40
C THR A 110 0.97 5.42 -11.29
N SER A 111 1.27 5.09 -10.04
CA SER A 111 0.78 5.87 -8.89
C SER A 111 1.40 7.26 -8.81
N ILE A 112 2.66 7.43 -9.23
CA ILE A 112 3.29 8.75 -9.40
C ILE A 112 2.62 9.55 -10.51
N ALA A 113 2.28 8.90 -11.63
CA ALA A 113 1.59 9.56 -12.74
C ALA A 113 0.19 10.05 -12.32
N ASP A 114 -0.54 9.23 -11.56
CA ASP A 114 -1.85 9.57 -11.02
C ASP A 114 -1.76 10.76 -10.04
N LEU A 115 -0.83 10.71 -9.09
CA LEU A 115 -0.55 11.82 -8.16
C LEU A 115 -0.17 13.12 -8.90
N SER A 116 0.61 13.01 -9.97
CA SER A 116 0.97 14.16 -10.81
C SER A 116 -0.27 14.76 -11.49
N SER A 117 -1.17 13.92 -11.99
CA SER A 117 -2.42 14.35 -12.63
C SER A 117 -3.36 15.05 -11.63
N GLU A 118 -3.46 14.52 -10.41
CA GLU A 118 -4.22 15.14 -9.33
C GLU A 118 -3.64 16.50 -8.94
N LEU A 119 -2.31 16.60 -8.80
CA LEU A 119 -1.64 17.85 -8.47
C LEU A 119 -1.84 18.92 -9.56
N GLU A 120 -1.79 18.53 -10.84
CA GLU A 120 -2.10 19.43 -11.96
C GLU A 120 -3.55 19.89 -11.94
N SER A 121 -4.48 19.01 -11.60
CA SER A 121 -5.90 19.32 -11.46
C SER A 121 -6.15 20.30 -10.31
N PHE A 122 -5.48 20.08 -9.17
CA PHE A 122 -5.50 21.00 -8.04
C PHE A 122 -4.87 22.36 -8.38
N SER A 123 -3.75 22.37 -9.11
CA SER A 123 -3.12 23.61 -9.59
C SER A 123 -4.03 24.41 -10.51
N ARG A 124 -4.72 23.74 -11.44
CA ARG A 124 -5.72 24.37 -12.33
C ARG A 124 -6.88 24.96 -11.53
N LEU A 125 -7.39 24.21 -10.55
CA LEU A 125 -8.44 24.67 -9.66
C LEU A 125 -8.02 25.95 -8.92
N ILE A 126 -6.83 25.97 -8.30
CA ILE A 126 -6.31 27.16 -7.62
C ILE A 126 -6.20 28.36 -8.57
N LYS A 127 -5.66 28.16 -9.78
CA LYS A 127 -5.52 29.24 -10.76
C LYS A 127 -6.85 29.82 -11.24
N GLN A 128 -7.91 29.01 -11.28
CA GLN A 128 -9.25 29.43 -11.69
C GLN A 128 -10.07 30.01 -10.52
N THR A 129 -9.68 29.71 -9.28
CA THR A 129 -10.38 30.17 -8.09
C THR A 129 -9.93 31.58 -7.73
N LYS A 130 -10.88 32.47 -7.44
CA LYS A 130 -10.55 33.83 -6.98
C LYS A 130 -9.76 33.74 -5.67
N PRO A 131 -8.65 34.50 -5.51
CA PRO A 131 -7.83 34.44 -4.29
C PRO A 131 -8.64 34.64 -2.99
N GLY A 132 -9.64 35.53 -3.02
CA GLY A 132 -10.53 35.77 -1.88
C GLY A 132 -11.35 34.54 -1.44
N THR A 133 -11.70 33.65 -2.37
CA THR A 133 -12.42 32.40 -2.06
C THR A 133 -11.49 31.39 -1.40
N ILE A 134 -10.24 31.29 -1.84
CA ILE A 134 -9.22 30.41 -1.24
C ILE A 134 -8.90 30.86 0.19
N VAL A 135 -8.68 32.17 0.38
CA VAL A 135 -8.40 32.75 1.70
C VAL A 135 -9.58 32.55 2.64
N SER A 136 -10.81 32.71 2.15
CA SER A 136 -12.02 32.49 2.96
C SER A 136 -12.14 31.04 3.43
N ALA A 137 -11.91 30.07 2.53
CA ALA A 137 -11.96 28.65 2.87
C ALA A 137 -10.86 28.23 3.86
N LEU A 138 -9.64 28.77 3.72
CA LEU A 138 -8.55 28.54 4.68
C LEU A 138 -8.89 29.11 6.07
N ASN A 139 -9.47 30.31 6.11
CA ASN A 139 -9.81 30.98 7.36
C ASN A 139 -10.96 30.24 8.08
N GLU A 140 -11.91 29.70 7.33
CA GLU A 140 -13.01 28.89 7.85
C GLU A 140 -12.49 27.57 8.46
N ARG A 141 -11.58 26.87 7.77
CA ARG A 141 -10.89 25.66 8.29
C ARG A 141 -10.07 25.93 9.55
N LEU A 142 -9.25 26.98 9.55
CA LEU A 142 -8.45 27.36 10.72
C LEU A 142 -9.31 27.77 11.91
N SER A 143 -10.45 28.42 11.66
CA SER A 143 -11.40 28.81 12.70
C SER A 143 -12.10 27.59 13.31
N LEU A 144 -12.44 26.59 12.50
CA LEU A 144 -13.03 25.33 12.96
C LEU A 144 -12.03 24.51 13.81
N ASP A 145 -10.77 24.40 13.39
CA ASP A 145 -9.75 23.64 14.12
C ASP A 145 -9.43 24.28 15.49
N MET A 146 -9.47 25.61 15.60
CA MET A 146 -9.29 26.31 16.88
C MET A 146 -10.50 26.15 17.81
N ALA A 147 -11.72 26.08 17.26
CA ALA A 147 -12.93 25.81 18.05
C ALA A 147 -12.96 24.37 18.58
N SER A 148 -12.44 23.39 17.84
CA SER A 148 -12.37 22.00 18.29
C SER A 148 -11.29 21.69 19.34
N ASN A 149 -10.26 22.54 19.48
CA ASN A 149 -9.18 22.37 20.47
C ASN A 149 -9.46 23.05 21.82
N THR A 150 -10.64 23.64 22.00
CA THR A 150 -11.06 24.33 23.24
C THR A 150 -12.23 23.66 23.95
N GLY A 151 -12.56 22.40 23.60
CA GLY A 151 -13.60 21.58 24.23
C GLY A 151 -13.05 20.41 25.04
#